data_AF-A0A0F9SJG0-F1
#
_entry.id   AF-A0A0F9SJG0-F1
#
_cell.length_a   1.000
_cell.length_b   1.000
_cell.length_c   1.000
_cell.angle_alpha   90.00
_cell.angle_beta   90.00
_cell.angle_gamma   90.00
#
_symmetry.space_group_name_H-M   'P 1'
#
loop_
_entity.id
_entity.type
_entity.pdbx_description
1 polymer ?
#
loop_
_entity_poly.entity_id
_entity_poly.type
_entity_poly.pdbx_seq_one_letter_code
_entity_poly.pdbx_strand_id
1 'polypeptide(L)'
;MKPYKEIKPFEKRSKPKFKHPDGEIIYGTILDEIEIEHGDLKGKFYKYLVQKILYDDVKEEFRFCYYYINFSNPKHYWIFGQFALTLSKDQYLNLIIILLS
;
A
#
# COMPACT_ATOMS: atom_id res chain seq x y z
N MET A 1 24.07 -7.57 -4.79
CA MET A 1 23.46 -6.23 -4.57
C MET A 1 22.14 -6.18 -5.31
N LYS A 2 21.06 -5.65 -4.71
CA LYS A 2 19.80 -5.44 -5.43
C LYS A 2 20.04 -4.40 -6.55
N PRO A 3 19.53 -4.61 -7.78
CA PRO A 3 19.79 -3.70 -8.88
C PRO A 3 18.98 -2.39 -8.78
N TYR A 4 18.11 -2.25 -7.77
CA TYR A 4 17.17 -1.15 -7.62
C TYR A 4 17.32 -0.46 -6.27
N LYS A 5 16.90 0.81 -6.21
CA LYS A 5 16.81 1.57 -4.95
C LYS A 5 15.75 0.97 -4.05
N GLU A 6 16.08 0.72 -2.79
CA GLU A 6 15.11 0.22 -1.82
C GLU A 6 14.07 1.28 -1.45
N ILE A 7 12.84 0.82 -1.19
CA ILE A 7 11.79 1.67 -0.62
C ILE A 7 12.14 1.88 0.85
N LYS A 8 12.12 3.13 1.31
CA LYS A 8 12.35 3.44 2.72
C LYS A 8 11.26 2.79 3.59
N PRO A 9 11.52 2.43 4.85
CA PRO A 9 10.46 2.08 5.81
C PRO A 9 9.41 3.20 5.94
N PHE A 10 8.15 2.86 6.23
CA PHE A 10 7.04 3.83 6.22
C PHE A 10 7.21 4.97 7.23
N GLU A 11 7.88 4.72 8.35
CA GLU A 11 8.21 5.68 9.42
C GLU A 11 9.15 6.79 8.92
N LYS A 12 9.91 6.53 7.85
CA LYS A 12 10.84 7.47 7.22
C LYS A 12 10.26 8.08 5.93
N ARG A 13 9.02 7.75 5.55
CA ARG A 13 8.34 8.32 4.40
C ARG A 13 7.57 9.58 4.81
N SER A 14 7.37 10.50 3.86
CA SER A 14 6.45 11.62 4.06
C SER A 14 5.03 11.10 4.32
N LYS A 15 4.24 11.82 5.13
CA LYS A 15 2.82 11.48 5.34
C LYS A 15 2.12 11.28 3.98
N PRO A 16 1.50 10.12 3.74
CA PRO A 16 0.79 9.87 2.49
C PRO A 16 -0.41 10.81 2.34
N LYS A 17 -0.72 11.16 1.09
CA LYS A 17 -2.00 11.75 0.71
C LYS A 17 -2.95 10.63 0.31
N PHE A 18 -4.16 10.63 0.83
CA PHE A 18 -5.18 9.66 0.50
C PHE A 18 -6.21 10.33 -0.39
N LYS A 19 -6.42 9.83 -1.61
CA LYS A 19 -7.50 10.30 -2.47
C LYS A 19 -8.62 9.29 -2.38
N HIS A 20 -9.74 9.68 -1.78
CA HIS A 20 -10.94 8.85 -1.76
C HIS A 20 -11.58 8.78 -3.16
N PRO A 21 -12.44 7.78 -3.42
CA PRO A 21 -13.11 7.63 -4.72
C PRO A 21 -13.93 8.85 -5.17
N ASP A 22 -14.43 9.64 -4.22
CA ASP A 22 -15.13 10.92 -4.44
C ASP A 22 -14.19 12.07 -4.84
N GLY A 23 -12.87 11.85 -4.78
CA GLY A 23 -11.84 12.82 -5.11
C GLY A 23 -11.34 13.64 -3.93
N GLU A 24 -11.90 13.47 -2.72
CA GLU A 24 -11.43 14.15 -1.52
C GLU A 24 -10.01 13.70 -1.17
N ILE A 25 -9.15 14.66 -0.82
CA ILE A 25 -7.80 14.37 -0.33
C ILE A 25 -7.80 14.48 1.18
N ILE A 26 -7.68 13.34 1.84
CA ILE A 26 -7.58 13.24 3.29
C ILE A 26 -6.12 12.99 3.66
N TYR A 27 -5.71 13.56 4.79
CA TYR A 27 -4.42 13.31 5.41
C TYR A 27 -4.61 12.36 6.59
N GLY A 28 -3.60 11.55 6.85
CA GLY A 28 -3.62 10.60 7.96
C GLY A 28 -2.24 10.07 8.24
N THR A 29 -2.14 9.30 9.32
CA THR A 29 -0.89 8.75 9.81
C THR A 29 -0.93 7.23 9.62
N ILE A 30 0.10 6.68 8.98
CA ILE A 30 0.28 5.22 8.92
C ILE A 30 0.73 4.77 10.32
N LEU A 31 -0.06 3.88 10.93
CA LEU A 31 0.25 3.28 12.23
C LEU A 31 1.07 2.00 12.07
N ASP A 32 0.80 1.24 11.01
CA ASP A 32 1.44 -0.04 10.72
C ASP A 32 1.43 -0.33 9.21
N GLU A 33 2.39 -1.12 8.74
CA GLU A 33 2.51 -1.53 7.34
C GLU A 33 3.03 -2.97 7.25
N ILE A 34 2.22 -3.85 6.68
CA ILE A 34 2.63 -5.21 6.33
C ILE A 34 3.01 -5.22 4.85
N GLU A 35 4.19 -5.76 4.54
CA GLU A 35 4.69 -5.91 3.19
C GLU A 35 4.75 -7.38 2.76
N ILE A 36 4.28 -7.67 1.54
CA ILE A 36 4.36 -8.97 0.89
C ILE A 36 5.03 -8.79 -0.47
N GLU A 37 6.15 -9.46 -0.70
CA GLU A 37 6.85 -9.46 -1.98
C GLU A 37 6.32 -10.56 -2.91
N HIS A 38 6.12 -10.25 -4.18
CA HIS A 38 5.66 -11.19 -5.19
C HIS A 38 6.18 -10.86 -6.59
N GLY A 39 6.56 -11.87 -7.36
CA GLY A 39 7.02 -11.72 -8.75
C GLY A 39 8.47 -12.14 -8.94
N ASP A 40 9.03 -11.83 -10.11
CA ASP A 40 10.39 -12.22 -10.47
C ASP A 40 11.27 -11.02 -10.87
N LEU A 41 12.58 -11.21 -10.77
CA LEU A 41 13.58 -10.19 -11.13
C LEU A 41 13.88 -10.10 -12.64
N LYS A 42 13.23 -10.92 -13.48
CA LYS A 42 13.36 -10.94 -14.94
C LYS A 42 12.21 -10.20 -15.64
N GLY A 43 11.14 -9.86 -14.93
CA GLY A 43 9.94 -9.23 -15.44
C GLY A 43 9.41 -8.17 -14.48
N LYS A 44 8.18 -8.36 -13.99
CA LYS A 44 7.56 -7.46 -13.01
C LYS A 44 7.66 -8.04 -11.61
N PHE A 45 8.07 -7.19 -10.68
CA PHE A 45 8.12 -7.49 -9.27
C PHE A 45 7.23 -6.51 -8.51
N TYR A 46 6.49 -7.03 -7.54
CA TYR A 46 5.48 -6.34 -6.78
C TYR A 46 5.82 -6.40 -5.29
N LYS A 47 5.56 -5.30 -4.58
CA LYS A 47 5.50 -5.21 -3.13
C LYS A 47 4.08 -4.81 -2.77
N TYR A 48 3.27 -5.78 -2.39
CA TYR A 48 1.93 -5.53 -1.86
C TYR A 48 2.02 -5.04 -0.42
N LEU A 49 1.18 -4.07 -0.08
CA LEU A 49 1.19 -3.39 1.20
C LEU A 49 -0.22 -3.37 1.79
N VAL A 50 -0.32 -3.71 3.06
CA VAL A 50 -1.51 -3.43 3.88
C VAL A 50 -1.11 -2.40 4.92
N GLN A 51 -1.69 -1.20 4.82
CA GLN A 51 -1.41 -0.08 5.72
C GLN A 51 -2.58 0.10 6.69
N LYS A 52 -2.29 0.22 7.98
CA LYS A 52 -3.26 0.70 8.97
C LYS A 52 -3.13 2.22 9.08
N ILE A 53 -4.22 2.94 8.85
CA ILE A 53 -4.23 4.41 8.80
C ILE A 53 -5.11 4.93 9.94
N LEU A 54 -4.63 5.99 10.61
CA LEU A 54 -5.41 6.82 11.52
C LEU A 54 -5.65 8.19 10.88
N TYR A 55 -6.92 8.57 10.71
CA TYR A 55 -7.32 9.88 10.22
C TYR A 55 -7.45 10.90 11.34
N ASP A 56 -7.57 12.17 10.95
CA ASP A 56 -7.70 13.30 11.89
C ASP A 56 -8.99 13.23 12.73
N ASP A 57 -10.03 12.56 12.25
CA ASP A 57 -11.28 12.29 12.99
C ASP A 57 -11.22 11.03 13.88
N VAL A 58 -10.01 10.49 14.11
CA VAL A 58 -9.72 9.32 14.93
C VAL A 58 -10.25 8.00 14.34
N LYS A 59 -10.79 8.00 13.11
CA LYS A 59 -11.16 6.75 12.44
C LYS A 59 -9.95 5.99 11.96
N GLU A 60 -10.05 4.66 12.05
CA GLU A 60 -9.04 3.74 11.54
C GLU A 60 -9.53 3.03 10.26
N GLU A 61 -8.68 2.96 9.25
CA GLU A 61 -8.93 2.20 8.02
C GLU A 61 -7.73 1.34 7.62
N PHE A 62 -8.02 0.27 6.88
CA PHE A 62 -7.02 -0.53 6.20
C PHE A 62 -6.97 -0.16 4.73
N ARG A 63 -5.75 0.07 4.24
CA ARG A 63 -5.50 0.38 2.84
C ARG A 63 -4.65 -0.70 2.21
N PHE A 64 -5.17 -1.26 1.13
CA PHE A 64 -4.46 -2.21 0.29
C PHE A 64 -3.83 -1.45 -0.86
N CYS A 65 -2.50 -1.36 -0.90
CA CYS A 65 -1.79 -0.70 -1.99
C CYS A 65 -0.57 -1.51 -2.42
N TYR A 66 0.14 -1.06 -3.45
CA TYR A 66 1.33 -1.77 -3.90
C TYR A 66 2.34 -0.85 -4.56
N TYR A 67 3.60 -1.24 -4.49
CA TYR A 67 4.62 -0.79 -5.41
C TYR A 67 4.88 -1.87 -6.45
N TYR A 68 5.24 -1.47 -7.66
CA TYR A 68 5.78 -2.40 -8.64
C TYR A 68 7.01 -1.82 -9.32
N ILE A 69 7.87 -2.71 -9.79
CA ILE A 69 9.05 -2.39 -10.59
C ILE A 69 9.09 -3.31 -11.80
N ASN A 70 9.37 -2.75 -12.96
CA ASN A 70 9.49 -3.50 -14.21
C ASN A 70 10.96 -3.58 -14.61
N PHE A 71 11.57 -4.75 -14.43
CA PHE A 71 12.98 -5.00 -14.75
C PHE A 71 13.25 -5.13 -16.24
N SER A 72 12.23 -5.26 -17.08
CA SER A 72 12.40 -5.13 -18.53
C SER A 72 12.66 -3.68 -18.96
N ASN A 73 12.50 -2.70 -18.07
CA ASN A 73 12.89 -1.32 -18.32
C ASN A 73 14.36 -1.09 -17.91
N PRO A 74 15.24 -0.61 -18.81
CA PRO A 74 16.64 -0.35 -18.49
C PRO A 74 16.86 0.72 -17.40
N LYS A 75 15.85 1.56 -17.13
CA LYS A 75 15.81 2.48 -15.98
C LYS A 75 14.67 2.08 -15.06
N HIS A 76 14.76 0.90 -14.45
CA HIS A 76 13.74 0.42 -13.51
C HIS A 76 13.71 1.27 -12.23
N TYR A 77 12.50 1.68 -11.82
CA TYR A 77 12.26 2.38 -10.56
C TYR A 77 10.92 1.93 -9.99
N TRP A 78 10.75 2.12 -8.68
CA TRP A 78 9.49 1.81 -8.00
C TRP A 78 8.39 2.77 -8.39
N ILE A 79 7.28 2.23 -8.86
CA ILE A 79 6.05 2.95 -9.16
C ILE A 79 5.02 2.58 -8.11
N PHE A 80 4.43 3.58 -7.46
CA PHE A 80 3.34 3.37 -6.51
C PHE A 80 2.01 3.26 -7.26
N GLY A 81 1.35 2.11 -7.15
CA GLY A 81 0.02 1.89 -7.70
C GLY A 81 -1.05 2.27 -6.68
N GLN A 82 -1.85 3.29 -6.99
CA GLN A 82 -3.01 3.71 -6.20
C GLN A 82 -4.29 3.03 -6.71
N PHE A 83 -4.38 1.70 -6.62
CA PHE A 83 -5.69 1.05 -6.53
C PHE A 83 -5.92 0.70 -5.07
N ALA A 84 -6.10 1.75 -4.28
CA ALA A 84 -6.31 1.64 -2.84
C ALA A 84 -7.74 1.18 -2.60
N LEU A 85 -7.95 -0.14 -2.48
CA LEU A 85 -9.12 -0.58 -1.74
C LEU A 85 -8.93 -0.08 -0.31
N THR A 86 -9.81 0.81 0.13
CA THR A 86 -9.90 1.24 1.53
C THR A 86 -11.08 0.51 2.16
N LEU A 87 -10.82 -0.18 3.27
CA LEU A 87 -11.85 -0.83 4.06
C LEU A 87 -11.84 -0.22 5.46
N SER A 88 -13.01 0.10 5.97
CA SER A 88 -13.15 0.33 7.41
C SER A 88 -12.81 -0.94 8.17
N LYS A 89 -12.52 -0.82 9.46
CA LYS A 89 -12.29 -1.98 10.34
C LYS A 89 -13.44 -2.99 10.26
N ASP A 90 -14.69 -2.52 10.25
CA ASP A 90 -15.88 -3.37 10.19
C ASP A 90 -16.00 -4.08 8.84
N GLN A 91 -15.72 -3.38 7.73
CA GLN A 91 -15.72 -3.98 6.40
C GLN A 91 -14.63 -5.06 6.27
N TYR A 92 -13.45 -4.81 6.84
CA TYR A 92 -12.36 -5.77 6.85
C TYR A 92 -12.71 -7.03 7.66
N LEU A 93 -13.30 -6.87 8.85
CA LEU A 93 -13.75 -8.00 9.68
C LEU A 93 -14.81 -8.83 8.95
N ASN A 94 -15.78 -8.18 8.31
CA ASN A 94 -16.78 -8.88 7.49
C ASN A 94 -16.16 -9.64 6.32
N LEU A 95 -15.16 -9.07 5.64
CA LEU A 95 -14.44 -9.73 4.55
C LEU A 95 -13.75 -11.02 5.05
N ILE A 96 -13.09 -10.95 6.21
CA ILE A 96 -12.45 -12.13 6.83
C ILE A 96 -13.49 -13.22 7.13
N ILE A 97 -14.64 -12.85 7.70
CA ILE A 97 -15.70 -13.81 8.01
C ILE A 97 -16.13 -14.55 6.74
N ILE A 98 -16.39 -13.82 5.65
CA ILE A 98 -16.80 -14.39 4.37
C ILE A 98 -15.73 -15.32 3.78
N LEU A 99 -14.45 -14.99 3.91
CA LEU A 99 -13.36 -15.78 3.35
C LEU A 99 -13.05 -17.06 4.15
N LEU A 100 -13.47 -17.12 5.41
CA LEU A 100 -13.22 -18.24 6.31
C LEU A 100 -14.45 -19.17 6.50
N SER A 101 -15.62 -18.76 6.02
CA SER A 101 -16.86 -19.55 5.97
C SER A 101 -16.99 -20.32 4.67
#